data_AF-A0A2V6F3I2-F1
#
_entry.id   AF-A0A2V6F3I2-F1
#
_cell.length_a   1.000
_cell.length_b   1.000
_cell.length_c   1.000
_cell.angle_alpha   90.00
_cell.angle_beta   90.00
_cell.angle_gamma   90.00
#
_symmetry.space_group_name_H-M   'P 1'
#
loop_
_entity.id
_entity.type
_entity.pdbx_description
1 polymer ?
#
loop_
_entity_poly.entity_id
_entity_poly.type
_entity_poly.pdbx_seq_one_letter_code
_entity_poly.pdbx_strand_id
1 'polypeptide(L)'
;MPSSRPNVIPTVIHLVRQIKPRSILDVGIGFGKWGHLFREYTDINEAEKDPARYRRRNWRVRIDGIEGHAAYLTPAHRYLYNDVHVGDACVLIRNLPRYDLIFMGDVIEHLEKAAGLKLLRDAVKKANKAVVLSTPRYETGQSDLCGNALERHRSLWLAKDFSRFGRAIVKTVDRATLLAVLVRPGTRMPVCAPQMPMKQTDARRLRECKEELIRLVPVTEPFILVDEEQLRSELPHTRAIPFLERNGGYWGPPEDDAAAIDELERLRRTGAKYITFTWPAFWWLDHYAKFTAYLRKNCRCVLKDDKLLVFDLQVGMTSEG
;
A
#
# COMPACT_ATOMS: atom_id res chain seq x y z
N MET A 1 -14.20 14.96 3.47
CA MET A 1 -13.16 15.98 3.78
C MET A 1 -12.14 15.91 2.65
N PRO A 2 -11.73 17.04 2.05
CA PRO A 2 -10.73 17.12 0.99
C PRO A 2 -9.33 16.84 1.57
N SER A 3 -9.08 15.58 1.91
CA SER A 3 -7.83 15.11 2.47
C SER A 3 -7.60 13.69 2.01
N SER A 4 -6.42 13.44 1.46
CA SER A 4 -5.99 12.10 1.09
C SER A 4 -6.03 11.14 2.28
N ARG A 5 -6.19 9.84 2.01
CA ARG A 5 -6.24 8.84 3.09
C ARG A 5 -4.90 8.76 3.84
N PRO A 6 -4.89 8.53 5.16
CA PRO A 6 -3.65 8.49 5.94
C PRO A 6 -2.83 7.20 5.74
N ASN A 7 -3.43 6.13 5.23
CA ASN A 7 -2.81 4.82 5.07
C ASN A 7 -1.53 4.81 4.22
N VAL A 8 -1.41 5.71 3.24
CA VAL A 8 -0.21 5.79 2.38
C VAL A 8 0.96 6.55 3.03
N ILE A 9 0.73 7.28 4.13
CA ILE A 9 1.73 8.14 4.78
C ILE A 9 3.03 7.40 5.08
N PRO A 10 3.04 6.25 5.77
CA PRO A 10 4.29 5.56 6.11
C PRO A 10 5.11 5.17 4.88
N THR A 11 4.43 4.73 3.81
CA THR A 11 5.11 4.31 2.58
C THR A 11 5.67 5.52 1.83
N VAL A 12 4.90 6.61 1.69
CA VAL A 12 5.36 7.83 1.00
C VAL A 12 6.56 8.44 1.72
N ILE A 13 6.53 8.54 3.05
CA ILE A 13 7.65 9.08 3.82
C ILE A 13 8.87 8.18 3.73
N HIS A 14 8.70 6.87 3.75
CA HIS A 14 9.80 5.93 3.51
C HIS A 14 10.43 6.11 2.11
N LEU A 15 9.64 6.43 1.09
CA LEU A 15 10.15 6.76 -0.25
C LEU A 15 10.92 8.08 -0.26
N VAL A 16 10.38 9.14 0.36
CA VAL A 16 11.05 10.45 0.46
C VAL A 16 12.44 10.32 1.10
N ARG A 17 12.55 9.56 2.19
CA ARG A 17 13.82 9.32 2.90
C ARG A 17 14.86 8.57 2.06
N GLN A 18 14.42 7.70 1.15
CA GLN A 18 15.30 6.99 0.21
C GLN A 18 15.70 7.87 -0.99
N ILE A 19 14.73 8.61 -1.57
CA ILE A 19 14.93 9.45 -2.75
C ILE A 19 15.78 10.69 -2.42
N LYS A 20 15.65 11.20 -1.19
CA LYS A 20 16.31 12.42 -0.69
C LYS A 20 16.18 13.58 -1.69
N PRO A 21 14.95 14.00 -2.03
CA PRO A 21 14.74 15.07 -3.00
C PRO A 21 15.26 16.41 -2.46
N ARG A 22 15.88 17.21 -3.32
CA ARG A 22 16.21 18.62 -3.04
C ARG A 22 15.10 19.58 -3.45
N SER A 23 14.17 19.09 -4.27
CA SER A 23 12.97 19.84 -4.69
C SER A 23 11.77 18.91 -4.81
N ILE A 24 10.62 19.34 -4.30
CA ILE A 24 9.36 18.60 -4.32
C ILE A 24 8.29 19.51 -4.94
N LEU A 25 7.51 18.97 -5.88
CA LEU A 25 6.23 19.56 -6.29
C LEU A 25 5.11 18.72 -5.70
N ASP A 26 4.31 19.30 -4.83
CA ASP A 26 3.11 18.71 -4.27
C ASP A 26 1.89 19.20 -5.05
N VAL A 27 1.22 18.31 -5.77
CA VAL A 27 0.06 18.63 -6.61
C VAL A 27 -1.21 18.23 -5.88
N GLY A 28 -2.16 19.15 -5.76
CA GLY A 28 -3.37 18.93 -4.96
C GLY A 28 -3.05 19.05 -3.47
N ILE A 29 -2.48 20.18 -3.05
CA ILE A 29 -1.96 20.35 -1.69
C ILE A 29 -3.04 20.31 -0.60
N GLY A 30 -4.32 20.60 -0.95
CA GLY A 30 -5.47 20.44 -0.07
C GLY A 30 -5.30 21.23 1.24
N PHE A 31 -5.36 20.54 2.38
CA PHE A 31 -5.14 21.14 3.71
C PHE A 31 -3.65 21.38 4.07
N GLY A 32 -2.70 20.93 3.22
CA GLY A 32 -1.26 21.11 3.45
C GLY A 32 -0.58 19.98 4.24
N LYS A 33 -1.27 18.84 4.44
CA LYS A 33 -0.75 17.66 5.16
C LYS A 33 0.60 17.20 4.64
N TRP A 34 0.74 17.07 3.33
CA TRP A 34 1.97 16.56 2.70
C TRP A 34 3.10 17.56 2.76
N GLY A 35 2.86 18.86 2.54
CA GLY A 35 3.84 19.92 2.81
C GLY A 35 4.41 19.86 4.23
N HIS A 36 3.58 19.60 5.25
CA HIS A 36 4.04 19.44 6.63
C HIS A 36 4.94 18.22 6.79
N LEU A 37 4.48 17.06 6.34
CA LEU A 37 5.23 15.81 6.42
C LEU A 37 6.55 15.88 5.63
N PHE A 38 6.54 16.50 4.44
CA PHE A 38 7.76 16.66 3.66
C PHE A 38 8.77 17.57 4.36
N ARG A 39 8.33 18.66 5.01
CA ARG A 39 9.23 19.46 5.84
C ARG A 39 9.79 18.67 7.00
N GLU A 40 8.93 17.95 7.71
CA GLU A 40 9.32 17.13 8.85
C GLU A 40 10.42 16.13 8.46
N TYR A 41 10.22 15.35 7.40
CA TYR A 41 11.13 14.28 6.99
C TYR A 41 12.23 14.70 6.01
N THR A 42 12.42 16.01 5.78
CA THR A 42 13.55 16.52 4.99
C THR A 42 14.34 17.61 5.69
N ASP A 43 13.70 18.67 6.17
CA ASP A 43 14.36 19.79 6.82
C ASP A 43 14.45 19.59 8.33
N ILE A 44 13.33 19.25 8.97
CA ILE A 44 13.28 19.15 10.44
C ILE A 44 14.01 17.90 10.94
N ASN A 45 13.90 16.76 10.25
CA ASN A 45 14.64 15.54 10.60
C ASN A 45 16.16 15.75 10.54
N GLU A 46 16.65 16.67 9.71
CA GLU A 46 18.08 17.01 9.67
C GLU A 46 18.51 17.89 10.86
N ALA A 47 17.56 18.41 11.65
CA ALA A 47 17.86 19.18 12.85
C ALA A 47 18.53 18.37 13.96
N GLU A 48 18.41 17.03 13.93
CA GLU A 48 19.17 16.14 14.81
C GLU A 48 20.68 16.27 14.63
N LYS A 49 21.13 16.62 13.42
CA LYS A 49 22.55 16.80 13.06
C LYS A 49 22.95 18.27 12.94
N ASP A 50 22.00 19.11 12.55
CA ASP A 50 22.17 20.55 12.38
C ASP A 50 20.97 21.28 13.00
N PRO A 51 20.97 21.57 14.32
CA PRO A 51 19.84 22.15 15.03
C PRO A 51 19.29 23.45 14.42
N ALA A 52 20.10 24.16 13.64
CA ALA A 52 19.67 25.36 12.93
C ALA A 52 18.58 25.05 11.89
N ARG A 53 18.54 23.82 11.32
CA ARG A 53 17.54 23.38 10.32
C ARG A 53 16.10 23.38 10.81
N TYR A 54 15.86 23.43 12.13
CA TYR A 54 14.50 23.58 12.66
C TYR A 54 13.87 24.93 12.26
N ARG A 55 14.69 25.98 12.10
CA ARG A 55 14.23 27.32 11.73
C ARG A 55 14.00 27.42 10.23
N ARG A 56 12.82 27.91 9.80
CA ARG A 56 12.44 28.06 8.37
C ARG A 56 13.49 28.70 7.48
N ARG A 57 14.20 29.72 7.97
CA ARG A 57 15.27 30.41 7.21
C ARG A 57 16.45 29.51 6.81
N ASN A 58 16.61 28.36 7.45
CA ASN A 58 17.69 27.41 7.23
C ASN A 58 17.24 26.16 6.45
N TRP A 59 15.97 26.09 6.04
CA TRP A 59 15.47 25.01 5.20
C TRP A 59 16.17 25.00 3.84
N ARG A 60 16.49 23.81 3.34
CA ARG A 60 17.28 23.62 2.11
C ARG A 60 16.50 22.96 0.99
N VAL A 61 15.43 22.23 1.31
CA VAL A 61 14.59 21.58 0.29
C VAL A 61 13.58 22.60 -0.25
N ARG A 62 13.49 22.74 -1.58
CA ARG A 62 12.40 23.53 -2.19
C ARG A 62 11.13 22.70 -2.22
N ILE A 63 10.03 23.20 -1.69
CA ILE A 63 8.73 22.52 -1.74
C ILE A 63 7.71 23.50 -2.31
N ASP A 64 7.24 23.23 -3.52
CA ASP A 64 6.23 24.06 -4.19
C ASP A 64 4.91 23.28 -4.26
N GLY A 65 3.80 24.01 -4.27
CA GLY A 65 2.45 23.44 -4.25
C GLY A 65 1.61 23.86 -5.46
N ILE A 66 0.73 22.99 -5.94
CA ILE A 66 -0.39 23.35 -6.83
C ILE A 66 -1.72 23.10 -6.12
N GLU A 67 -2.63 24.09 -6.15
CA GLU A 67 -3.99 23.96 -5.63
C GLU A 67 -5.03 24.48 -6.65
N GLY A 68 -6.04 23.67 -6.95
CA GLY A 68 -7.12 24.07 -7.85
C GLY A 68 -8.18 24.94 -7.16
N HIS A 69 -8.35 24.77 -5.84
CA HIS A 69 -9.38 25.43 -5.04
C HIS A 69 -8.78 26.39 -4.00
N ALA A 70 -8.66 27.66 -4.39
CA ALA A 70 -8.01 28.71 -3.58
C ALA A 70 -8.55 28.84 -2.15
N ALA A 71 -9.82 28.48 -1.90
CA ALA A 71 -10.44 28.59 -0.59
C ALA A 71 -9.88 27.58 0.44
N TYR A 72 -9.14 26.55 0.02
CA TYR A 72 -8.42 25.66 0.93
C TYR A 72 -7.16 26.29 1.51
N LEU A 73 -6.66 27.38 0.92
CA LEU A 73 -5.40 27.98 1.33
C LEU A 73 -5.54 28.74 2.65
N THR A 74 -4.65 28.41 3.57
CA THR A 74 -4.53 29.01 4.91
C THR A 74 -3.11 29.55 5.13
N PRO A 75 -2.87 30.37 6.18
CA PRO A 75 -1.51 30.79 6.52
C PRO A 75 -0.51 29.64 6.72
N ALA A 76 -0.99 28.45 7.09
CA ALA A 76 -0.14 27.25 7.20
C ALA A 76 0.56 26.91 5.87
N HIS A 77 -0.13 27.07 4.74
CA HIS A 77 0.45 26.82 3.42
C HIS A 77 1.64 27.75 3.14
N ARG A 78 1.49 29.05 3.46
CA ARG A 78 2.58 30.04 3.31
C ARG A 78 3.77 29.72 4.21
N TYR A 79 3.53 29.11 5.38
CA TYR A 79 4.58 28.67 6.29
C TYR A 79 5.27 27.36 5.85
N LEU A 80 4.62 26.51 5.06
CA LEU A 80 5.15 25.20 4.66
C LEU A 80 5.82 25.23 3.29
N TYR A 81 5.17 25.83 2.30
CA TYR A 81 5.65 25.86 0.92
C TYR A 81 6.60 27.04 0.67
N ASN A 82 7.46 26.89 -0.32
CA ASN A 82 8.23 27.97 -0.92
C ASN A 82 7.31 28.81 -1.79
N ASP A 83 6.65 28.17 -2.76
CA ASP A 83 5.64 28.80 -3.62
C ASP A 83 4.35 27.96 -3.71
N VAL A 84 3.21 28.62 -3.84
CA VAL A 84 1.89 27.97 -4.07
C VAL A 84 1.28 28.55 -5.33
N HIS A 85 1.01 27.68 -6.30
CA HIS A 85 0.42 28.02 -7.59
C HIS A 85 -1.05 27.63 -7.60
N VAL A 86 -1.94 28.62 -7.74
CA VAL A 86 -3.38 28.40 -7.79
C VAL A 86 -3.86 28.24 -9.23
N GLY A 87 -4.50 27.12 -9.55
CA GLY A 87 -5.08 26.86 -10.87
C GLY A 87 -5.05 25.39 -11.28
N ASP A 88 -5.35 25.13 -12.55
CA ASP A 88 -5.40 23.78 -13.12
C ASP A 88 -4.00 23.16 -13.20
N ALA A 89 -3.81 22.06 -12.47
CA ALA A 89 -2.57 21.28 -12.47
C ALA A 89 -2.16 20.79 -13.87
N CYS A 90 -3.12 20.47 -14.74
CA CYS A 90 -2.87 20.02 -16.12
C CYS A 90 -2.22 21.12 -16.98
N VAL A 91 -2.42 22.39 -16.60
CA VAL A 91 -1.84 23.55 -17.28
C VAL A 91 -0.54 23.96 -16.58
N LEU A 92 -0.60 24.17 -15.27
CA LEU A 92 0.49 24.77 -14.50
C LEU A 92 1.77 23.94 -14.54
N ILE A 93 1.68 22.61 -14.43
CA ILE A 93 2.85 21.72 -14.35
C ILE A 93 3.81 21.88 -15.54
N ARG A 94 3.31 22.31 -16.70
CA ARG A 94 4.08 22.45 -17.95
C ARG A 94 5.00 23.67 -17.89
N ASN A 95 4.62 24.70 -17.13
CA ASN A 95 5.32 25.98 -17.03
C ASN A 95 6.23 26.06 -15.79
N LEU A 96 6.04 25.17 -14.82
CA LEU A 96 6.88 25.09 -13.62
C LEU A 96 8.28 24.50 -13.92
N PRO A 97 9.29 24.74 -13.07
CA PRO A 97 10.62 24.14 -13.21
C PRO A 97 10.58 22.61 -13.07
N ARG A 98 11.73 21.96 -13.22
CA ARG A 98 11.88 20.54 -12.86
C ARG A 98 12.04 20.38 -11.34
N TYR A 99 11.63 19.22 -10.85
CA TYR A 99 11.66 18.84 -9.44
C TYR A 99 12.28 17.47 -9.28
N ASP A 100 12.95 17.21 -8.16
CA ASP A 100 13.46 15.87 -7.87
C ASP A 100 12.31 14.87 -7.68
N LEU A 101 11.31 15.27 -6.91
CA LEU A 101 10.10 14.48 -6.66
C LEU A 101 8.86 15.28 -7.06
N ILE A 102 7.95 14.65 -7.79
CA ILE A 102 6.58 15.16 -7.96
C ILE A 102 5.64 14.21 -7.24
N PHE A 103 4.82 14.75 -6.34
CA PHE A 103 3.85 14.01 -5.57
C PHE A 103 2.42 14.41 -5.97
N MET A 104 1.55 13.42 -6.16
CA MET A 104 0.13 13.60 -6.51
C MET A 104 -0.70 12.65 -5.63
N GLY A 105 -1.06 13.10 -4.43
CA GLY A 105 -1.84 12.29 -3.50
C GLY A 105 -3.33 12.44 -3.74
N ASP A 106 -3.98 11.39 -4.28
CA ASP A 106 -5.43 11.35 -4.52
C ASP A 106 -5.88 12.52 -5.42
N VAL A 107 -5.24 12.68 -6.60
CA VAL A 107 -5.50 13.76 -7.57
C VAL A 107 -6.06 13.25 -8.89
N ILE A 108 -5.51 12.14 -9.39
CA ILE A 108 -5.72 11.71 -10.77
C ILE A 108 -7.10 11.10 -11.02
N GLU A 109 -7.76 10.61 -9.98
CA GLU A 109 -9.13 10.12 -9.99
C GLU A 109 -10.14 11.23 -10.25
N HIS A 110 -9.80 12.48 -9.93
CA HIS A 110 -10.64 13.65 -10.14
C HIS A 110 -10.63 14.16 -11.59
N LEU A 111 -9.77 13.58 -12.42
CA LEU A 111 -9.60 13.93 -13.81
C LEU A 111 -10.22 12.86 -14.71
N GLU A 112 -10.70 13.29 -15.87
CA GLU A 112 -10.97 12.37 -16.96
C GLU A 112 -9.71 11.57 -17.31
N LYS A 113 -9.87 10.29 -17.64
CA LYS A 113 -8.75 9.36 -17.81
C LYS A 113 -7.66 9.88 -18.77
N ALA A 114 -8.08 10.49 -19.89
CA ALA A 114 -7.17 11.07 -20.88
C ALA A 114 -6.39 12.28 -20.34
N ALA A 115 -7.04 13.14 -19.55
CA ALA A 115 -6.40 14.27 -18.90
C ALA A 115 -5.41 13.82 -17.82
N GLY A 116 -5.79 12.85 -16.98
CA GLY A 116 -4.89 12.27 -15.98
C GLY A 116 -3.66 11.60 -16.59
N LEU A 117 -3.81 10.89 -17.73
CA LEU A 117 -2.67 10.34 -18.47
C LEU A 117 -1.74 11.43 -19.01
N LYS A 118 -2.28 12.57 -19.44
CA LYS A 118 -1.48 13.71 -19.92
C LYS A 118 -0.72 14.36 -18.76
N LEU A 119 -1.40 14.63 -17.64
CA LEU A 119 -0.79 15.15 -16.41
C LEU A 119 0.36 14.25 -15.95
N LEU A 120 0.13 12.93 -15.91
CA LEU A 120 1.16 11.97 -15.49
C LEU A 120 2.38 11.97 -16.42
N ARG A 121 2.19 12.08 -17.74
CA ARG A 121 3.29 12.22 -18.70
C ARG A 121 4.08 13.50 -18.49
N ASP A 122 3.40 14.61 -18.24
CA ASP A 122 4.06 15.90 -18.00
C ASP A 122 4.80 15.89 -16.65
N ALA A 123 4.23 15.26 -15.61
CA ALA A 123 4.93 15.02 -14.34
C ALA A 123 6.20 14.18 -14.54
N VAL A 124 6.13 13.07 -15.29
CA VAL A 124 7.32 12.24 -15.59
C VAL A 124 8.40 13.01 -16.35
N LYS A 125 8.03 13.97 -17.22
CA LYS A 125 8.98 14.85 -17.91
C LYS A 125 9.61 15.92 -17.00
N LYS A 126 8.90 16.33 -15.95
CA LYS A 126 9.32 17.36 -15.00
C LYS A 126 10.04 16.78 -13.77
N ALA A 127 9.89 15.49 -13.49
CA ALA A 127 10.61 14.81 -12.43
C ALA A 127 12.05 14.46 -12.84
N ASN A 128 13.02 14.82 -12.00
CA ASN A 128 14.42 14.41 -12.13
C ASN A 128 14.65 13.01 -11.54
N LYS A 129 13.96 12.66 -10.44
CA LYS A 129 14.14 11.37 -9.76
C LYS A 129 12.90 10.48 -9.80
N ALA A 130 11.75 10.98 -9.36
CA ALA A 130 10.54 10.16 -9.30
C ALA A 130 9.24 10.95 -9.34
N VAL A 131 8.17 10.27 -9.75
CA VAL A 131 6.78 10.66 -9.52
C VAL A 131 6.15 9.65 -8.56
N VAL A 132 5.54 10.11 -7.49
CA VAL A 132 4.81 9.27 -6.52
C VAL A 132 3.36 9.73 -6.50
N LEU A 133 2.41 8.79 -6.58
CA LEU A 133 1.00 9.13 -6.56
C LEU A 133 0.18 8.05 -5.86
N SER A 134 -0.95 8.47 -5.28
CA SER A 134 -1.98 7.58 -4.76
C SER A 134 -3.30 7.81 -5.49
N THR A 135 -4.12 6.76 -5.54
CA THR A 135 -5.47 6.82 -6.11
C THR A 135 -6.31 5.66 -5.57
N PRO A 136 -7.64 5.81 -5.39
CA PRO A 136 -8.53 4.72 -5.02
C PRO A 136 -8.46 3.54 -6.00
N ARG A 137 -8.46 2.32 -5.46
CA ARG A 137 -8.45 1.08 -6.26
C ARG A 137 -9.82 0.71 -6.83
N TYR A 138 -10.90 1.21 -6.23
CA TYR A 138 -12.28 0.94 -6.62
C TYR A 138 -13.05 2.24 -6.77
N GLU A 139 -14.14 2.18 -7.53
CA GLU A 139 -15.08 3.29 -7.68
C GLU A 139 -15.73 3.57 -6.33
N THR A 140 -15.19 4.54 -5.60
CA THR A 140 -15.86 5.05 -4.41
C THR A 140 -16.98 5.92 -4.92
N GLY A 141 -18.24 5.51 -4.75
CA GLY A 141 -19.45 6.25 -5.13
C GLY A 141 -19.62 7.56 -4.35
N GLN A 142 -18.59 8.41 -4.28
CA GLN A 142 -18.64 9.79 -3.82
C GLN A 142 -19.38 10.61 -4.89
N SER A 143 -20.68 10.38 -4.99
CA SER A 143 -21.62 11.34 -5.54
C SER A 143 -21.82 12.44 -4.49
N ASP A 144 -21.26 13.62 -4.77
CA ASP A 144 -21.70 14.93 -4.25
C ASP A 144 -21.64 15.19 -2.73
N LEU A 145 -20.81 14.47 -1.96
CA LEU A 145 -20.62 14.71 -0.52
C LEU A 145 -19.69 15.90 -0.17
N CYS A 146 -19.09 16.58 -1.15
CA CYS A 146 -18.21 17.73 -0.92
C CYS A 146 -18.58 18.89 -1.84
N GLY A 147 -18.73 20.11 -1.28
CA GLY A 147 -19.09 21.34 -2.01
C GLY A 147 -18.03 21.86 -3.00
N ASN A 148 -17.05 21.03 -3.37
CA ASN A 148 -16.00 21.36 -4.34
C ASN A 148 -16.11 20.40 -5.53
N ALA A 149 -16.48 20.94 -6.70
CA ALA A 149 -16.66 20.16 -7.94
C ALA A 149 -15.37 19.49 -8.44
N LEU A 150 -14.19 19.93 -7.97
CA LEU A 150 -12.90 19.29 -8.25
C LEU A 150 -12.69 17.99 -7.47
N GLU A 151 -13.46 17.72 -6.42
CA GLU A 151 -13.33 16.50 -5.60
C GLU A 151 -14.12 15.32 -6.17
N ARG A 152 -14.85 15.51 -7.27
CA ARG A 152 -15.63 14.43 -7.89
C ARG A 152 -14.71 13.42 -8.58
N HIS A 153 -14.89 12.13 -8.29
CA HIS A 153 -14.17 11.08 -9.01
C HIS A 153 -14.74 10.92 -10.42
N ARG A 154 -13.85 11.00 -11.42
CA ARG A 154 -14.15 10.93 -12.86
C ARG A 154 -13.47 9.76 -13.56
N SER A 155 -12.45 9.15 -12.94
CA SER A 155 -11.79 7.98 -13.52
C SER A 155 -11.26 7.00 -12.49
N LEU A 156 -11.29 5.72 -12.85
CA LEU A 156 -10.67 4.62 -12.09
C LEU A 156 -9.32 4.25 -12.68
N TRP A 157 -8.35 3.88 -11.83
CA TRP A 157 -7.00 3.52 -12.23
C TRP A 157 -6.61 2.12 -11.78
N LEU A 158 -5.92 1.39 -12.67
CA LEU A 158 -5.46 0.03 -12.44
C LEU A 158 -3.93 -0.01 -12.49
N ALA A 159 -3.32 -1.02 -11.85
CA ALA A 159 -1.86 -1.16 -11.85
C ALA A 159 -1.23 -1.17 -13.25
N LYS A 160 -1.91 -1.78 -14.23
CA LYS A 160 -1.48 -1.80 -15.64
C LYS A 160 -1.35 -0.40 -16.26
N ASP A 161 -2.09 0.60 -15.76
CA ASP A 161 -2.01 1.96 -16.28
C ASP A 161 -0.67 2.63 -16.02
N PHE A 162 0.04 2.21 -14.99
CA PHE A 162 1.35 2.75 -14.62
C PHE A 162 2.52 1.94 -15.20
N SER A 163 2.30 0.66 -15.51
CA SER A 163 3.32 -0.23 -16.10
C SER A 163 3.91 0.32 -17.42
N ARG A 164 3.12 1.07 -18.19
CA ARG A 164 3.51 1.70 -19.47
C ARG A 164 4.63 2.74 -19.35
N PHE A 165 4.98 3.18 -18.15
CA PHE A 165 6.06 4.14 -17.90
C PHE A 165 7.43 3.47 -17.65
N GLY A 166 7.52 2.15 -17.84
CA GLY A 166 8.76 1.37 -17.84
C GLY A 166 9.27 1.05 -16.44
N ARG A 167 9.79 2.06 -15.73
CA ARG A 167 10.32 1.91 -14.37
C ARG A 167 9.25 2.31 -13.35
N ALA A 168 8.28 1.43 -13.14
CA ALA A 168 7.15 1.67 -12.24
C ALA A 168 7.11 0.59 -11.13
N ILE A 169 6.87 1.02 -9.90
CA ILE A 169 6.42 0.15 -8.80
C ILE A 169 4.97 0.49 -8.52
N VAL A 170 4.10 -0.51 -8.43
CA VAL A 170 2.71 -0.31 -8.01
C VAL A 170 2.42 -1.25 -6.86
N LYS A 171 1.90 -0.71 -5.77
CA LYS A 171 1.50 -1.47 -4.58
C LYS A 171 0.08 -1.13 -4.19
N THR A 172 -0.65 -2.11 -3.69
CA THR A 172 -1.92 -1.86 -3.01
C THR A 172 -1.64 -1.66 -1.52
N VAL A 173 -2.12 -0.55 -0.96
CA VAL A 173 -2.03 -0.21 0.47
C VAL A 173 -3.43 -0.34 1.08
N ASP A 174 -3.54 -1.08 2.18
CA ASP A 174 -4.78 -1.36 2.91
C ASP A 174 -5.96 -1.76 2.02
N ARG A 175 -5.67 -2.55 0.98
CA ARG A 175 -6.60 -3.11 -0.02
C ARG A 175 -7.38 -2.11 -0.86
N ALA A 176 -7.39 -0.83 -0.50
CA ALA A 176 -8.29 0.17 -1.07
C ALA A 176 -7.56 1.29 -1.83
N THR A 177 -6.24 1.43 -1.67
CA THR A 177 -5.46 2.50 -2.32
C THR A 177 -4.35 1.91 -3.18
N LEU A 178 -4.25 2.34 -4.43
CA LEU A 178 -3.09 2.09 -5.26
C LEU A 178 -2.06 3.19 -5.01
N LEU A 179 -0.83 2.79 -4.71
CA LEU A 179 0.34 3.66 -4.67
C LEU A 179 1.24 3.31 -5.86
N ALA A 180 1.48 4.28 -6.74
CA ALA A 180 2.39 4.12 -7.88
C ALA A 180 3.62 5.01 -7.73
N VAL A 181 4.79 4.45 -8.04
CA VAL A 181 6.09 5.13 -8.01
C VAL A 181 6.74 4.96 -9.37
N LEU A 182 6.85 6.05 -10.12
CA LEU A 182 7.51 6.09 -11.42
C LEU A 182 8.92 6.64 -11.24
N VAL A 183 9.94 5.84 -11.52
CA VAL A 183 11.34 6.15 -11.21
C VAL A 183 12.10 6.51 -12.47
N ARG A 184 12.79 7.65 -12.47
CA ARG A 184 13.60 8.10 -13.61
C ARG A 184 14.86 7.25 -13.77
N PRO A 185 15.35 7.06 -15.01
CA PRO A 185 16.68 6.50 -15.25
C PRO A 185 17.76 7.25 -14.45
N GLY A 186 18.73 6.52 -13.90
CA GLY A 186 19.76 7.08 -13.02
C GLY A 186 19.37 7.22 -11.55
N THR A 187 18.10 7.02 -11.20
CA THR A 187 17.67 6.95 -9.79
C THR A 187 17.61 5.50 -9.32
N ARG A 188 18.21 5.22 -8.14
CA ARG A 188 18.13 3.91 -7.49
C ARG A 188 16.66 3.58 -7.23
N MET A 189 16.27 2.35 -7.57
CA MET A 189 14.90 1.87 -7.32
C MET A 189 14.65 1.84 -5.81
N PRO A 190 13.66 2.58 -5.28
CA PRO A 190 13.38 2.58 -3.85
C PRO A 190 12.57 1.34 -3.45
N VAL A 191 12.65 0.97 -2.18
CA VAL A 191 11.83 -0.11 -1.60
C VAL A 191 10.49 0.47 -1.15
N CYS A 192 9.37 -0.09 -1.63
CA CYS A 192 8.01 0.33 -1.28
C CYS A 192 7.43 -0.45 -0.08
N ALA A 193 8.26 -0.68 0.93
CA ALA A 193 7.91 -1.41 2.14
C ALA A 193 8.55 -0.69 3.34
N PRO A 194 7.84 0.27 3.98
CA PRO A 194 8.34 0.83 5.23
C PRO A 194 8.52 -0.32 6.22
N GLN A 195 9.68 -0.41 6.86
CA GLN A 195 9.83 -1.23 8.06
C GLN A 195 8.94 -0.60 9.13
N MET A 196 7.73 -1.12 9.29
CA MET A 196 6.95 -0.84 10.48
C MET A 196 7.59 -1.67 11.60
N PRO A 197 8.16 -1.07 12.64
CA PRO A 197 8.50 -1.84 13.81
C PRO A 197 7.20 -2.42 14.33
N MET A 198 7.05 -3.75 14.25
CA MET A 198 5.96 -4.44 14.93
C MET A 198 5.95 -3.99 16.39
N LYS A 199 4.77 -3.72 16.96
CA LYS A 199 4.68 -3.47 18.41
C LYS A 199 5.38 -4.65 19.10
N GLN A 200 6.17 -4.40 20.16
CA GLN A 200 6.92 -5.49 20.83
C GLN A 200 6.03 -6.67 21.24
N THR A 201 4.77 -6.37 21.58
CA THR A 201 3.70 -7.36 21.83
C THR A 201 3.44 -8.26 20.62
N ASP A 202 3.34 -7.67 19.44
CA ASP A 202 3.07 -8.39 18.18
C ASP A 202 4.29 -9.21 17.77
N ALA A 203 5.51 -8.71 18.01
CA ALA A 203 6.74 -9.46 17.74
C ALA A 203 6.90 -10.69 18.63
N ARG A 204 6.57 -10.55 19.92
CA ARG A 204 6.51 -11.70 20.84
C ARG A 204 5.44 -12.70 20.40
N ARG A 205 4.23 -12.20 20.12
CA ARG A 205 3.10 -13.04 19.69
C ARG A 205 3.37 -13.77 18.39
N LEU A 206 4.09 -13.14 17.45
CA LEU A 206 4.50 -13.76 16.19
C LEU A 206 5.57 -14.85 16.40
N ARG A 207 6.53 -14.64 17.32
CA ARG A 207 7.49 -15.68 17.72
C ARG A 207 6.79 -16.88 18.35
N GLU A 208 5.85 -16.64 19.27
CA GLU A 208 5.06 -17.71 19.91
C GLU A 208 4.20 -18.47 18.87
N CYS A 209 3.56 -17.74 17.94
CA CYS A 209 2.83 -18.31 16.80
C CYS A 209 3.72 -19.21 15.92
N LYS A 210 4.94 -18.76 15.61
CA LYS A 210 5.94 -19.53 14.85
C LYS A 210 6.33 -20.82 15.59
N GLU A 211 6.66 -20.73 16.88
CA GLU A 211 7.05 -21.89 17.70
C GLU A 211 5.94 -22.94 17.79
N GLU A 212 4.69 -22.48 17.92
CA GLU A 212 3.52 -23.35 17.99
C GLU A 212 3.22 -24.03 16.66
N LEU A 213 3.35 -23.31 15.54
CA LEU A 213 3.22 -23.90 14.20
C LEU A 213 4.28 -24.99 13.95
N ILE A 214 5.52 -24.76 14.38
CA ILE A 214 6.63 -25.74 14.29
C ILE A 214 6.34 -27.00 15.10
N ARG A 215 5.67 -26.87 16.25
CA ARG A 215 5.28 -28.03 17.07
C ARG A 215 4.08 -28.78 16.48
N LEU A 216 3.14 -28.07 15.88
CA LEU A 216 1.86 -28.64 15.44
C LEU A 216 1.95 -29.31 14.06
N VAL A 217 2.63 -28.69 13.10
CA VAL A 217 2.74 -29.21 11.73
C VAL A 217 4.15 -29.77 11.53
N PRO A 218 4.31 -31.07 11.22
CA PRO A 218 5.63 -31.62 10.95
C PRO A 218 6.31 -30.92 9.76
N VAL A 219 7.61 -30.68 9.86
CA VAL A 219 8.38 -29.91 8.85
C VAL A 219 8.34 -30.48 7.44
N THR A 220 8.04 -31.77 7.31
CA THR A 220 7.95 -32.52 6.04
C THR A 220 6.55 -32.49 5.42
N GLU A 221 5.55 -32.00 6.15
CA GLU A 221 4.15 -32.06 5.71
C GLU A 221 3.76 -30.81 4.91
N PRO A 222 3.11 -31.00 3.76
CA PRO A 222 2.56 -29.87 3.01
C PRO A 222 1.32 -29.33 3.73
N PHE A 223 1.30 -28.02 3.94
CA PHE A 223 0.16 -27.34 4.53
C PHE A 223 -0.02 -25.95 3.91
N ILE A 224 -1.26 -25.48 3.96
CA ILE A 224 -1.66 -24.15 3.53
C ILE A 224 -1.44 -23.20 4.70
N LEU A 225 -0.70 -22.12 4.48
CA LEU A 225 -0.44 -21.06 5.45
C LEU A 225 -1.10 -19.76 4.99
N VAL A 226 -2.09 -19.32 5.76
CA VAL A 226 -2.78 -18.04 5.60
C VAL A 226 -2.17 -17.05 6.59
N ASP A 227 -1.11 -16.38 6.15
CA ASP A 227 -0.33 -15.42 6.94
C ASP A 227 0.06 -14.14 6.17
N GLU A 228 -0.37 -14.03 4.91
CA GLU A 228 0.02 -12.94 4.01
C GLU A 228 1.56 -12.80 3.85
N GLU A 229 2.29 -13.92 3.83
CA GLU A 229 3.77 -14.00 3.71
C GLU A 229 4.53 -13.37 4.90
N GLN A 230 3.92 -13.34 6.09
CA GLN A 230 4.55 -12.79 7.29
C GLN A 230 5.55 -13.75 7.95
N LEU A 231 5.26 -15.05 7.95
CA LEU A 231 6.05 -16.07 8.64
C LEU A 231 6.65 -17.11 7.70
N ARG A 232 6.03 -17.34 6.54
CA ARG A 232 6.38 -18.44 5.62
C ARG A 232 7.88 -18.55 5.34
N SER A 233 8.55 -17.44 5.02
CA SER A 233 9.99 -17.44 4.72
C SER A 233 10.90 -17.68 5.93
N GLU A 234 10.37 -17.58 7.14
CA GLU A 234 11.11 -17.78 8.38
C GLU A 234 10.91 -19.16 9.01
N LEU A 235 9.99 -19.96 8.47
CA LEU A 235 9.68 -21.30 8.95
C LEU A 235 10.66 -22.34 8.38
N PRO A 236 10.97 -23.40 9.15
CA PRO A 236 11.75 -24.52 8.63
C PRO A 236 10.97 -25.39 7.61
N HIS A 237 9.66 -25.18 7.45
CA HIS A 237 8.79 -25.96 6.58
C HIS A 237 8.96 -25.57 5.10
N THR A 238 9.73 -26.36 4.36
CA THR A 238 9.94 -26.17 2.91
C THR A 238 8.68 -26.41 2.07
N ARG A 239 7.65 -27.03 2.65
CA ARG A 239 6.36 -27.35 1.99
C ARG A 239 5.19 -26.49 2.50
N ALA A 240 5.47 -25.36 3.15
CA ALA A 240 4.44 -24.36 3.43
C ALA A 240 3.97 -23.69 2.12
N ILE A 241 2.66 -23.75 1.87
CA ILE A 241 2.02 -23.24 0.66
C ILE A 241 1.27 -21.95 1.02
N PRO A 242 1.50 -20.81 0.33
CA PRO A 242 0.79 -19.58 0.61
C PRO A 242 -0.66 -19.68 0.13
N PHE A 243 -1.54 -18.78 0.55
CA PHE A 243 -2.96 -18.81 0.16
C PHE A 243 -3.47 -17.41 -0.15
N LEU A 244 -3.82 -17.06 -1.40
CA LEU A 244 -3.83 -17.87 -2.62
C LEU A 244 -2.44 -18.12 -3.20
N GLU A 245 -2.20 -19.31 -3.77
CA GLU A 245 -0.91 -19.67 -4.37
C GLU A 245 -0.91 -19.45 -5.88
N ARG A 246 0.16 -18.83 -6.38
CA ARG A 246 0.47 -18.80 -7.81
C ARG A 246 1.97 -18.84 -8.05
N ASN A 247 2.45 -19.84 -8.79
CA ASN A 247 3.87 -20.06 -9.11
C ASN A 247 4.78 -20.11 -7.86
N GLY A 248 4.30 -20.72 -6.78
CA GLY A 248 4.99 -20.89 -5.50
C GLY A 248 4.95 -19.67 -4.56
N GLY A 249 4.29 -18.58 -4.96
CA GLY A 249 4.18 -17.35 -4.17
C GLY A 249 2.74 -16.96 -3.86
N TYR A 250 2.57 -16.12 -2.83
CA TYR A 250 1.28 -15.51 -2.50
C TYR A 250 0.83 -14.53 -3.58
N TRP A 251 -0.42 -14.67 -4.05
CA TRP A 251 -1.01 -13.85 -5.12
C TRP A 251 -2.08 -12.86 -4.63
N GLY A 252 -2.19 -12.66 -3.32
CA GLY A 252 -3.21 -11.81 -2.70
C GLY A 252 -4.45 -12.60 -2.25
N PRO A 253 -5.42 -11.90 -1.64
CA PRO A 253 -6.64 -12.53 -1.14
C PRO A 253 -7.57 -12.92 -2.29
N PRO A 254 -8.44 -13.92 -2.11
CA PRO A 254 -9.43 -14.32 -3.10
C PRO A 254 -10.44 -13.21 -3.36
N GLU A 255 -11.00 -13.24 -4.56
CA GLU A 255 -12.03 -12.30 -4.98
C GLU A 255 -13.31 -12.45 -4.14
N ASP A 256 -13.69 -13.68 -3.82
CA ASP A 256 -14.87 -14.02 -3.03
C ASP A 256 -14.71 -15.36 -2.28
N ASP A 257 -15.77 -15.77 -1.56
CA ASP A 257 -15.82 -17.06 -0.86
C ASP A 257 -15.64 -18.26 -1.80
N ALA A 258 -16.16 -18.20 -3.03
CA ALA A 258 -16.13 -19.32 -3.96
C ALA A 258 -14.70 -19.57 -4.44
N ALA A 259 -13.97 -18.51 -4.80
CA ALA A 259 -12.56 -18.57 -5.14
C ALA A 259 -11.71 -19.11 -3.97
N ALA A 260 -12.04 -18.76 -2.73
CA ALA A 260 -11.35 -19.31 -1.55
C ALA A 260 -11.59 -20.83 -1.40
N ILE A 261 -12.83 -21.30 -1.58
CA ILE A 261 -13.17 -22.72 -1.51
C ILE A 261 -12.50 -23.49 -2.64
N ASP A 262 -12.53 -22.98 -3.87
CA ASP A 262 -11.92 -23.63 -5.03
C ASP A 262 -10.41 -23.79 -4.86
N GLU A 263 -9.72 -22.76 -4.35
CA GLU A 263 -8.29 -22.85 -4.07
C GLU A 263 -7.98 -23.83 -2.93
N LEU A 264 -8.77 -23.81 -1.86
CA LEU A 264 -8.61 -24.77 -0.76
C LEU A 264 -8.68 -26.20 -1.31
N GLU A 265 -9.69 -26.51 -2.10
CA GLU A 265 -9.89 -27.85 -2.65
C GLU A 265 -8.82 -28.22 -3.69
N ARG A 266 -8.35 -27.27 -4.49
CA ARG A 266 -7.20 -27.49 -5.37
C ARG A 266 -5.95 -27.86 -4.57
N LEU A 267 -5.61 -27.09 -3.54
CA LEU A 267 -4.42 -27.32 -2.72
C LEU A 267 -4.53 -28.60 -1.90
N ARG A 268 -5.72 -28.91 -1.39
CA ARG A 268 -6.05 -30.18 -0.74
C ARG A 268 -5.80 -31.37 -1.68
N ARG A 269 -6.27 -31.30 -2.94
CA ARG A 269 -6.01 -32.33 -3.97
C ARG A 269 -4.53 -32.48 -4.32
N THR A 270 -3.74 -31.41 -4.24
CA THR A 270 -2.27 -31.47 -4.40
C THR A 270 -1.53 -31.97 -3.18
N GLY A 271 -2.26 -32.37 -2.13
CA GLY A 271 -1.74 -33.09 -0.98
C GLY A 271 -1.61 -32.27 0.30
N ALA A 272 -2.08 -31.01 0.34
CA ALA A 272 -2.06 -30.23 1.57
C ALA A 272 -2.90 -30.89 2.66
N LYS A 273 -2.30 -31.14 3.82
CA LYS A 273 -2.94 -31.86 4.93
C LYS A 273 -3.58 -30.94 5.96
N TYR A 274 -3.09 -29.70 6.05
CA TYR A 274 -3.61 -28.71 6.98
C TYR A 274 -3.83 -27.38 6.27
N ILE A 275 -4.74 -26.58 6.83
CA ILE A 275 -4.79 -25.14 6.60
C ILE A 275 -4.66 -24.43 7.94
N THR A 276 -3.77 -23.45 7.98
CA THR A 276 -3.42 -22.70 9.18
C THR A 276 -3.59 -21.20 8.95
N PHE A 277 -4.32 -20.53 9.84
CA PHE A 277 -4.43 -19.08 9.90
C PHE A 277 -3.61 -18.57 11.07
N THR A 278 -2.80 -17.56 10.82
CA THR A 278 -2.11 -16.79 11.87
C THR A 278 -2.99 -15.62 12.30
N TRP A 279 -2.85 -15.12 13.53
CA TRP A 279 -3.68 -14.04 14.06
C TRP A 279 -3.82 -12.80 13.15
N PRO A 280 -2.79 -12.35 12.40
CA PRO A 280 -2.94 -11.21 11.49
C PRO A 280 -3.92 -11.49 10.35
N ALA A 281 -4.18 -12.76 10.04
CA ALA A 281 -5.10 -13.21 9.00
C ALA A 281 -6.48 -13.64 9.56
N PHE A 282 -6.77 -13.49 10.85
CA PHE A 282 -8.09 -13.87 11.39
C PHE A 282 -9.26 -13.09 10.78
N TRP A 283 -9.01 -11.89 10.24
CA TRP A 283 -10.01 -11.13 9.50
C TRP A 283 -10.58 -11.90 8.28
N TRP A 284 -9.84 -12.87 7.72
CA TRP A 284 -10.33 -13.73 6.64
C TRP A 284 -11.59 -14.48 7.07
N LEU A 285 -11.65 -14.87 8.36
CA LEU A 285 -12.72 -15.71 8.88
C LEU A 285 -14.06 -14.98 8.92
N ASP A 286 -14.02 -13.66 9.13
CA ASP A 286 -15.20 -12.80 9.14
C ASP A 286 -15.55 -12.31 7.73
N HIS A 287 -14.53 -12.03 6.90
CA HIS A 287 -14.74 -11.51 5.55
C HIS A 287 -15.27 -12.58 4.58
N TYR A 288 -14.73 -13.80 4.64
CA TYR A 288 -15.15 -14.94 3.82
C TYR A 288 -16.02 -15.89 4.64
N ALA A 289 -17.20 -15.42 5.03
CA ALA A 289 -18.08 -16.12 5.96
C ALA A 289 -18.53 -17.51 5.45
N LYS A 290 -18.75 -17.67 4.13
CA LYS A 290 -19.16 -18.97 3.56
C LYS A 290 -17.97 -19.92 3.50
N PHE A 291 -16.78 -19.43 3.19
CA PHE A 291 -15.55 -20.22 3.27
C PHE A 291 -15.27 -20.70 4.70
N THR A 292 -15.44 -19.82 5.70
CA THR A 292 -15.32 -20.20 7.11
C THR A 292 -16.33 -21.26 7.52
N ALA A 293 -17.59 -21.11 7.09
CA ALA A 293 -18.62 -22.12 7.32
C ALA A 293 -18.25 -23.45 6.65
N TYR A 294 -17.68 -23.41 5.45
CA TYR A 294 -17.19 -24.59 4.73
C TYR A 294 -16.08 -25.31 5.51
N LEU A 295 -15.06 -24.59 5.98
CA LEU A 295 -13.97 -25.16 6.78
C LEU A 295 -14.50 -25.82 8.05
N ARG A 296 -15.40 -25.15 8.79
CA ARG A 296 -15.98 -25.69 10.03
C ARG A 296 -16.87 -26.91 9.80
N LYS A 297 -17.53 -26.99 8.65
CA LYS A 297 -18.40 -28.11 8.29
C LYS A 297 -17.62 -29.33 7.80
N ASN A 298 -16.57 -29.11 7.00
CA ASN A 298 -15.91 -30.18 6.25
C ASN A 298 -14.52 -30.56 6.77
N CYS A 299 -13.94 -29.79 7.69
CA CYS A 299 -12.59 -30.03 8.22
C CYS A 299 -12.61 -30.13 9.74
N ARG A 300 -11.69 -30.90 10.31
CA ARG A 300 -11.56 -31.02 11.77
C ARG A 300 -10.69 -29.89 12.31
N CYS A 301 -11.21 -29.09 13.22
CA CYS A 301 -10.42 -28.07 13.93
C CYS A 301 -9.44 -28.77 14.90
N VAL A 302 -8.13 -28.60 14.67
CA VAL A 302 -7.05 -29.21 15.48
C VAL A 302 -6.59 -28.26 16.58
N LEU A 303 -6.51 -26.97 16.27
CA LEU A 303 -6.11 -25.92 17.20
C LEU A 303 -6.95 -24.68 16.92
N LYS A 304 -7.41 -24.03 17.99
CA LYS A 304 -8.00 -22.69 17.94
C LYS A 304 -7.63 -21.96 19.21
N ASP A 305 -6.75 -20.99 19.09
CA ASP A 305 -6.44 -20.04 20.15
C ASP A 305 -6.43 -18.60 19.61
N ASP A 306 -5.86 -17.67 20.36
CA ASP A 306 -5.79 -16.27 19.98
C ASP A 306 -4.68 -15.97 18.95
N LYS A 307 -3.78 -16.93 18.68
CA LYS A 307 -2.58 -16.81 17.80
C LYS A 307 -2.72 -17.59 16.50
N LEU A 308 -3.33 -18.77 16.56
CA LEU A 308 -3.40 -19.77 15.50
C LEU A 308 -4.78 -20.42 15.43
N LEU A 309 -5.21 -20.69 14.20
CA LEU A 309 -6.34 -21.56 13.90
C LEU A 309 -5.90 -22.58 12.87
N VAL A 310 -6.02 -23.86 13.19
CA VAL A 310 -5.58 -24.96 12.31
C VAL A 310 -6.71 -25.94 12.09
N PHE A 311 -6.95 -26.25 10.82
CA PHE A 311 -7.84 -27.33 10.40
C PHE A 311 -7.05 -28.44 9.73
N ASP A 312 -7.42 -29.68 10.05
CA ASP A 312 -7.00 -30.90 9.39
C ASP A 312 -7.92 -31.16 8.18
N LEU A 313 -7.30 -31.21 7.01
CA LEU A 313 -7.94 -31.39 5.72
C LEU A 313 -8.05 -32.87 5.32
N GLN A 314 -7.54 -33.81 6.10
CA GLN A 314 -7.57 -35.24 5.75
C GLN A 314 -8.90 -35.90 6.13
N VAL A 315 -9.66 -35.28 7.05
CA VAL A 315 -10.99 -35.77 7.45
C VAL A 315 -11.98 -35.53 6.31
N GLY A 316 -12.58 -36.60 5.78
CA GLY A 316 -13.54 -36.57 4.66
C GLY A 316 -13.08 -37.23 3.36
N MET A 317 -11.83 -37.74 3.28
CA MET A 317 -11.43 -38.63 2.18
C MET A 317 -11.94 -40.05 2.46
N THR A 318 -13.22 -40.33 2.18
CA THR A 318 -13.61 -41.71 1.88
C THR A 318 -12.93 -42.08 0.56
N SER A 319 -11.98 -43.01 0.65
CA SER A 319 -11.37 -43.69 -0.48
C SER A 319 -12.46 -44.37 -1.31
N GLU A 320 -12.84 -43.76 -2.42
CA GLU A 320 -13.37 -44.51 -3.57
C GLU A 320 -12.14 -45.14 -4.25
N GLY A 321 -11.99 -46.44 -4.01
CA GLY A 321 -11.00 -47.30 -4.66
C GLY A 321 -11.46 -47.79 -6.03
#